data_AF-A0A2V6VWV6-F1
#
_entry.id   AF-A0A2V6VWV6-F1
#
_cell.length_a   1.000
_cell.length_b   1.000
_cell.length_c   1.000
_cell.angle_alpha   90.00
_cell.angle_beta   90.00
_cell.angle_gamma   90.00
#
_symmetry.space_group_name_H-M   'P 1'
#
loop_
_entity.id
_entity.type
_entity.pdbx_description
1 polymer ?
#
loop_
_entity_poly.entity_id
_entity_poly.type
_entity_poly.pdbx_seq_one_letter_code
_entity_poly.pdbx_strand_id
1 'polypeptide(L)'
;MRAPGLVALLLVLAPRSAHACATCIASPFGDRTYTWPYLGLILLPFLLLAAAFGIFAHSAGYRPHLLAHRLAARFWAKDDSLIIKETT
;
A
#
# COMPACT_ATOMS: atom_id res chain seq x y z
N MET A 1 2.70 -31.21 -47.42
CA MET A 1 1.74 -30.16 -47.03
C MET A 1 0.62 -30.72 -46.14
N ARG A 2 0.79 -30.91 -44.81
CA ARG A 2 -0.33 -31.08 -43.84
C ARG A 2 0.05 -30.67 -42.39
N ALA A 3 0.97 -29.71 -42.24
CA ALA A 3 1.27 -29.12 -40.93
C ALA A 3 0.08 -28.39 -40.25
N PRO A 4 -0.82 -27.67 -40.97
CA PRO A 4 -1.85 -26.88 -40.28
C PRO A 4 -2.94 -27.75 -39.64
N GLY A 5 -3.20 -28.95 -40.19
CA GLY A 5 -4.21 -29.86 -39.64
C GLY A 5 -3.79 -30.47 -38.30
N LEU A 6 -2.49 -30.75 -38.13
CA LEU A 6 -1.94 -31.34 -36.90
C LEU A 6 -1.87 -30.29 -35.78
N VAL A 7 -1.52 -29.04 -36.12
CA VAL A 7 -1.58 -27.90 -35.20
C VAL A 7 -3.01 -27.60 -34.76
N ALA A 8 -3.97 -27.59 -35.69
CA ALA A 8 -5.38 -27.38 -35.37
C ALA A 8 -5.94 -28.50 -34.46
N LEU A 9 -5.56 -29.75 -34.71
CA LEU A 9 -5.98 -30.89 -33.88
C LEU A 9 -5.38 -30.81 -32.47
N LEU A 10 -4.11 -30.41 -32.33
CA LEU A 10 -3.46 -30.16 -31.04
C LEU A 10 -4.09 -29.00 -30.26
N LEU A 11 -4.59 -27.96 -30.94
CA LEU A 11 -5.31 -26.84 -30.33
C LEU A 11 -6.71 -27.24 -29.83
N VAL A 12 -7.40 -28.12 -30.54
CA VAL A 12 -8.73 -28.64 -30.12
C VAL A 12 -8.58 -29.67 -28.99
N LEU A 13 -7.50 -30.44 -28.98
CA LEU A 13 -7.17 -31.41 -27.93
C LEU A 13 -6.38 -30.81 -26.77
N ALA A 14 -5.97 -29.54 -26.87
CA ALA A 14 -5.37 -28.82 -25.76
C ALA A 14 -6.35 -28.86 -24.59
N PRO A 15 -5.98 -29.47 -23.46
CA PRO A 15 -6.93 -29.76 -22.42
C PRO A 15 -7.41 -28.44 -21.81
N ARG A 16 -8.72 -28.30 -21.62
CA ARG A 16 -9.32 -27.14 -20.90
C ARG A 16 -8.67 -26.89 -19.53
N SER A 17 -7.99 -27.87 -18.95
CA SER A 17 -7.16 -27.73 -17.76
C SER A 17 -5.98 -26.77 -17.94
N ALA A 18 -5.42 -26.63 -19.15
CA ALA A 18 -4.36 -25.64 -19.44
C ALA A 18 -4.90 -24.21 -19.40
N HIS A 19 -6.13 -23.99 -19.89
CA HIS A 19 -6.82 -22.71 -19.75
C HIS A 19 -7.19 -22.41 -18.29
N ALA A 20 -7.65 -23.43 -17.55
CA ALA A 20 -7.91 -23.30 -16.12
C ALA A 20 -6.64 -22.97 -15.33
N CYS A 21 -5.49 -23.61 -15.62
CA CYS A 21 -4.21 -23.31 -14.98
C CYS A 21 -3.70 -21.91 -15.31
N ALA A 22 -3.86 -21.44 -16.55
CA ALA A 22 -3.51 -20.06 -16.91
C ALA A 22 -4.37 -19.05 -16.13
N THR A 23 -5.67 -19.30 -15.98
CA THR A 23 -6.55 -18.45 -15.16
C THR A 23 -6.32 -18.62 -13.66
N CYS A 24 -5.90 -19.79 -13.17
CA CYS A 24 -5.58 -20.01 -11.76
C CYS A 24 -4.26 -19.36 -11.36
N ILE A 25 -3.25 -19.37 -12.24
CA ILE A 25 -1.96 -18.68 -12.03
C ILE A 25 -2.13 -17.16 -12.22
N ALA A 26 -2.99 -16.74 -13.15
CA ALA A 26 -3.28 -15.32 -13.38
C ALA A 26 -4.33 -14.74 -12.43
N SER A 27 -4.98 -15.55 -11.59
CA SER A 27 -5.96 -15.08 -10.61
C SER A 27 -5.23 -14.53 -9.39
N PRO A 28 -5.27 -13.21 -9.15
CA PRO A 28 -4.65 -12.60 -7.97
C PRO A 28 -5.33 -13.03 -6.65
N PHE A 29 -6.42 -13.78 -6.72
CA PHE A 29 -7.18 -14.23 -5.56
C PHE A 29 -6.68 -15.55 -4.97
N GLY A 30 -5.86 -16.32 -5.71
CA GLY A 30 -5.32 -17.61 -5.27
C GLY A 30 -3.87 -17.57 -4.78
N ASP A 31 -3.12 -16.53 -5.14
CA ASP A 31 -1.69 -16.44 -4.89
C ASP A 31 -1.40 -15.71 -3.57
N ARG A 32 -0.94 -16.44 -2.55
CA ARG A 32 -0.59 -15.87 -1.24
C ARG A 32 0.55 -14.85 -1.31
N THR A 33 1.29 -14.79 -2.43
CA THR A 33 2.37 -13.82 -2.62
C THR A 33 1.92 -12.52 -3.30
N TYR A 34 0.66 -12.44 -3.74
CA TYR A 34 0.06 -11.26 -4.39
C TYR A 34 -0.47 -10.24 -3.36
N THR A 35 0.36 -9.90 -2.37
CA THR A 35 0.02 -8.99 -1.25
C THR A 35 0.19 -7.52 -1.61
N TRP A 36 1.01 -7.21 -2.62
CA TRP A 36 1.33 -5.84 -3.03
C TRP A 36 0.13 -4.97 -3.42
N PRO A 37 -0.86 -5.44 -4.19
CA PRO A 37 -2.06 -4.64 -4.48
C PRO A 37 -2.91 -4.43 -3.23
N TYR A 38 -3.08 -5.46 -2.39
CA TYR A 38 -3.79 -5.31 -1.12
C TYR A 38 -3.11 -4.28 -0.22
N LEU A 39 -1.78 -4.29 -0.15
CA LEU A 39 -1.01 -3.29 0.57
C LEU A 39 -1.25 -1.89 -0.02
N GLY A 40 -1.28 -1.77 -1.34
CA GLY A 40 -1.64 -0.53 -2.03
C GLY A 40 -3.03 -0.03 -1.67
N LEU A 41 -4.04 -0.91 -1.68
CA LEU A 41 -5.41 -0.58 -1.25
C LEU A 41 -5.49 -0.18 0.23
N ILE A 42 -4.76 -0.87 1.09
CA ILE A 42 -4.68 -0.56 2.53
C ILE A 42 -4.04 0.83 2.73
N LEU A 43 -3.01 1.17 1.96
CA LEU A 43 -2.31 2.45 2.06
C LEU A 43 -3.08 3.60 1.41
N LEU A 44 -3.94 3.32 0.43
CA LEU A 44 -4.71 4.31 -0.32
C LEU A 44 -5.45 5.35 0.56
N PRO A 45 -6.25 4.98 1.58
CA PRO A 45 -6.94 5.97 2.42
C PRO A 45 -5.96 6.90 3.14
N PHE A 46 -4.81 6.40 3.59
CA PHE A 46 -3.81 7.20 4.28
C PHE A 46 -3.13 8.18 3.33
N LEU A 47 -2.79 7.73 2.11
CA LEU A 47 -2.21 8.59 1.08
C LEU A 47 -3.18 9.70 0.65
N LEU A 48 -4.47 9.38 0.50
CA LEU A 48 -5.51 10.36 0.19
C LEU A 48 -5.65 11.40 1.29
N LEU A 49 -5.69 10.97 2.55
CA LEU A 49 -5.73 11.89 3.69
C LEU A 49 -4.48 12.76 3.74
N ALA A 50 -3.29 12.17 3.60
CA ALA A 50 -2.03 12.92 3.58
C ALA A 50 -1.98 13.96 2.46
N ALA A 51 -2.45 13.61 1.25
CA ALA A 51 -2.56 14.53 0.14
C ALA A 51 -3.55 15.66 0.43
N ALA A 52 -4.75 15.34 0.91
CA ALA A 52 -5.76 16.34 1.27
C ALA A 52 -5.23 17.30 2.35
N PHE A 53 -4.72 16.78 3.47
CA PHE A 53 -4.14 17.59 4.53
C PHE A 53 -2.92 18.39 4.04
N GLY A 54 -2.10 17.83 3.16
CA GLY A 54 -0.98 18.53 2.54
C GLY A 54 -1.42 19.73 1.71
N ILE A 55 -2.46 19.56 0.89
CA ILE A 55 -3.04 20.65 0.07
C ILE A 55 -3.66 21.73 0.98
N PHE A 56 -4.43 21.34 1.99
CA PHE A 56 -5.01 22.28 2.95
C PHE A 56 -3.93 23.02 3.74
N ALA A 57 -2.90 22.32 4.20
CA ALA A 57 -1.77 22.91 4.89
C ALA A 57 -1.02 23.90 3.99
N HIS A 58 -0.76 23.53 2.73
CA HIS A 58 -0.08 24.39 1.77
C HIS A 58 -0.89 25.65 1.46
N SER A 59 -2.19 25.50 1.17
CA SER A 59 -3.08 26.63 0.85
C SER A 59 -3.34 27.54 2.05
N ALA A 60 -3.39 27.00 3.27
CA ALA A 60 -3.54 27.79 4.49
C ALA A 60 -2.24 28.44 4.98
N GLY A 61 -1.12 28.28 4.27
CA GLY A 61 0.19 28.80 4.69
C GLY A 61 0.71 28.13 5.98
N TYR A 62 0.25 26.93 6.26
CA TYR A 62 0.59 26.17 7.46
C TYR A 62 2.09 25.89 7.44
N ARG A 63 2.80 26.34 8.49
CA ARG A 63 4.25 26.11 8.65
C ARG A 63 4.46 24.91 9.58
N PRO A 64 4.50 23.68 9.06
CA PRO A 64 4.56 22.47 9.88
C PRO A 64 5.77 22.46 10.80
N HIS A 65 6.88 23.07 10.36
CA HIS A 65 8.11 23.18 11.14
C HIS A 65 7.92 23.97 12.44
N LEU A 66 7.12 25.04 12.44
CA LEU A 66 6.86 25.83 13.65
C LEU A 66 5.96 25.09 14.65
N LEU A 67 5.00 24.32 14.15
CA LEU A 67 4.14 23.49 14.99
C LEU A 67 4.89 22.30 15.58
N ALA A 68 5.73 21.63 14.78
CA ALA A 68 6.61 20.58 15.27
C ALA A 68 7.54 21.10 16.37
N HIS A 69 8.16 22.27 16.17
CA HIS A 69 8.99 22.91 17.21
C HIS A 69 8.20 23.26 18.47
N ARG A 70 6.97 23.78 18.34
CA ARG A 70 6.12 24.09 19.51
C ARG A 70 5.68 22.84 20.26
N LEU A 71 5.35 21.77 19.54
CA LEU A 71 4.97 20.49 20.16
C LEU A 71 6.18 19.86 20.88
N ALA A 72 7.34 19.81 20.22
CA ALA A 72 8.57 19.32 20.83
C ALA A 72 8.95 20.11 22.09
N ALA A 73 8.87 21.46 22.04
CA ALA A 73 9.11 22.30 23.21
C ALA A 73 8.11 22.03 24.35
N ARG A 74 6.84 21.76 24.02
CA ARG A 74 5.81 21.45 25.01
C ARG A 74 5.99 20.07 25.66
N PHE A 75 6.44 19.07 24.90
CA PHE A 75 6.75 17.75 25.45
C PHE A 75 8.00 17.79 26.33
N TRP A 76 9.05 18.49 25.88
CA TRP A 76 10.28 18.65 26.68
C TRP A 76 10.01 19.35 28.02
N ALA A 77 9.24 20.45 28.00
CA ALA A 77 8.86 21.15 29.23
C ALA A 77 8.03 20.30 30.20
N LYS A 78 7.35 19.25 29.71
CA LYS A 78 6.55 18.33 30.54
C LYS A 78 7.44 17.27 31.20
N ASP A 79 8.47 16.79 30.52
CA ASP A 79 9.43 15.82 31.07
C ASP A 79 10.28 16.42 32.20
N ASP A 80 10.75 17.67 32.07
CA ASP A 80 11.54 18.34 33.12
C ASP A 80 10.78 18.42 34.46
N SER A 81 9.45 18.59 34.40
CA SER A 81 8.62 18.66 35.61
C SER A 81 8.42 17.32 36.32
N LEU A 82 8.54 16.21 35.58
CA LEU A 82 8.43 14.85 36.13
C LEU A 82 9.72 14.39 36.80
N ILE A 83 10.88 14.81 36.28
CA ILE A 83 12.19 14.43 36.82
C ILE A 83 12.43 14.98 38.24
N ILE A 84 11.86 16.15 38.57
CA ILE A 84 12.05 16.78 39.90
C ILE A 84 11.15 16.15 40.98
N LYS A 85 10.12 15.38 40.60
CA LYS A 85 9.16 14.76 41.54
C LYS A 85 9.59 13.38 42.05
N GLU A 86 10.53 12.70 41.40
CA GLU A 86 10.98 11.34 41.75
C GLU A 86 12.15 11.33 42.75
N THR A 87 12.62 12.50 43.22
CA THR A 87 13.80 12.65 44.10
C THR A 87 13.48 13.08 45.55
N THR A 88 12.22 13.00 45.98
CA THR A 88 11.78 13.26 47.38
C THR A 88 11.09 12.03 47.95
#